data_AF-A0A399ZKW0-F1
#
_entry.id   AF-A0A399ZKW0-F1
#
_cell.length_a   1.000
_cell.length_b   1.000
_cell.length_c   1.000
_cell.angle_alpha   90.00
_cell.angle_beta   90.00
_cell.angle_gamma   90.00
#
_symmetry.space_group_name_H-M   'P 1'
#
loop_
_entity.id
_entity.type
_entity.pdbx_description
1 polymer ?
#
loop_
_entity_poly.entity_id
_entity_poly.type
_entity_poly.pdbx_seq_one_letter_code
_entity_poly.pdbx_strand_id
1 'polypeptide(L)'
;MRWGDHQDQNLLAFFKQRIAFRRRHPALWRGTLQTLALDETQGIWLAHRCHHDDHVLIAANCSAGPRTIRLPAGAYADVAGSRVHTTIDLPARHVELLTPIDLGTSVSSSHELE
;
A
#
# COMPACT_ATOMS: atom_id res chain seq x y z
N MET A 1 22.49 -1.77 -23.25
CA MET A 1 21.11 -1.56 -22.77
C MET A 1 20.15 -2.14 -23.79
N ARG A 2 19.04 -2.76 -23.35
CA ARG A 2 17.94 -3.13 -24.25
C ARG A 2 17.08 -1.88 -24.49
N TRP A 3 16.79 -1.55 -25.73
CA TRP A 3 16.09 -0.33 -26.13
C TRP A 3 14.88 -0.66 -27.01
N GLY A 4 13.90 0.24 -27.04
CA GLY A 4 12.68 0.07 -27.83
C GLY A 4 11.96 -1.22 -27.48
N ASP A 5 11.57 -1.97 -28.50
CA ASP A 5 10.78 -3.19 -28.37
C ASP A 5 11.56 -4.37 -27.74
N HIS A 6 12.88 -4.25 -27.59
CA HIS A 6 13.69 -5.23 -26.86
C HIS A 6 13.54 -5.13 -25.34
N GLN A 7 12.82 -4.13 -24.84
CA GLN A 7 12.50 -3.98 -23.43
C GLN A 7 11.30 -4.84 -23.05
N ASP A 8 11.31 -5.36 -21.82
CA ASP A 8 10.12 -5.95 -21.23
C ASP A 8 9.11 -4.84 -20.90
N GLN A 9 8.12 -4.68 -21.76
CA GLN A 9 7.13 -3.61 -21.66
C GLN A 9 6.22 -3.79 -20.43
N ASN A 10 5.96 -5.02 -20.00
CA ASN A 10 5.14 -5.29 -18.82
C ASN A 10 5.88 -4.87 -17.56
N LEU A 11 7.16 -5.22 -17.45
CA LEU A 11 8.00 -4.79 -16.35
C LEU A 11 8.15 -3.27 -16.32
N LEU A 12 8.30 -2.63 -17.49
CA LEU A 12 8.36 -1.18 -17.59
C LEU A 12 7.06 -0.52 -17.12
N ALA A 13 5.91 -1.02 -17.55
CA ALA A 13 4.60 -0.52 -17.13
C ALA A 13 4.41 -0.64 -15.61
N PHE A 14 4.78 -1.80 -15.05
CA PHE A 14 4.76 -2.05 -13.61
C PHE A 14 5.59 -1.00 -12.84
N PHE A 15 6.83 -0.75 -13.26
CA PHE A 15 7.67 0.25 -12.60
C PHE A 15 7.15 1.67 -12.78
N LYS A 16 6.65 2.03 -13.98
CA LYS A 16 6.05 3.35 -14.22
C LYS A 16 4.88 3.63 -13.28
N GLN A 17 4.00 2.65 -13.09
CA GLN A 17 2.86 2.76 -12.16
C GLN A 17 3.34 3.00 -10.72
N ARG A 18 4.34 2.25 -10.25
CA ARG A 18 4.90 2.41 -8.91
C ARG A 18 5.66 3.71 -8.71
N ILE A 19 6.38 4.19 -9.73
CA ILE A 19 7.04 5.49 -9.71
C ILE A 19 6.00 6.61 -9.59
N ALA A 20 4.92 6.53 -10.38
CA ALA A 20 3.82 7.49 -10.30
C ALA A 20 3.15 7.45 -8.93
N PHE A 21 2.93 6.26 -8.35
CA PHE A 21 2.44 6.11 -6.98
C PHE A 21 3.37 6.77 -5.96
N ARG A 22 4.66 6.45 -5.98
CA ARG A 22 5.66 7.05 -5.08
C ARG A 22 5.72 8.57 -5.15
N ARG A 23 5.54 9.15 -6.35
CA ARG A 23 5.49 10.61 -6.54
C ARG A 23 4.24 11.26 -5.93
N ARG A 24 3.11 10.55 -5.93
CA ARG A 24 1.83 11.03 -5.37
C ARG A 24 1.77 10.93 -3.85
N HIS A 25 2.56 10.06 -3.23
CA HIS A 25 2.52 9.78 -1.79
C HIS A 25 3.81 10.23 -1.08
N PRO A 26 3.86 11.48 -0.55
CA PRO A 26 4.94 11.97 0.29
C PRO A 26 5.41 11.04 1.41
N ALA A 27 4.51 10.24 2.00
CA ALA A 27 4.80 9.27 3.04
C ALA A 27 5.92 8.30 2.65
N LEU A 28 6.03 7.94 1.37
CA LEU A 28 7.03 6.98 0.89
C LEU A 28 8.45 7.55 0.78
N TRP A 29 8.64 8.87 0.85
CA TRP A 29 9.97 9.48 0.77
C TRP A 29 10.32 10.32 1.99
N ARG A 30 9.37 11.09 2.53
CA ARG A 30 9.55 11.91 3.75
C ARG A 30 8.96 11.30 5.01
N GLY A 31 8.06 10.32 4.85
CA GLY A 31 7.33 9.80 5.99
C GLY A 31 8.15 8.98 6.97
N THR A 32 7.62 8.87 8.18
CA THR A 32 8.09 7.93 9.19
C THR A 32 7.79 6.49 8.75
N LEU A 33 8.45 5.52 9.36
CA LEU A 33 8.19 4.10 9.15
C LEU A 33 7.87 3.47 10.51
N GLN A 34 6.71 2.81 10.59
CA GLN A 34 6.31 2.02 11.75
C GLN A 34 6.01 0.60 11.29
N THR A 35 6.70 -0.40 11.84
CA THR A 35 6.32 -1.80 11.64
C THR A 35 5.06 -2.10 12.45
N LEU A 36 4.02 -2.60 11.79
CA LEU A 36 2.76 -2.99 12.42
C LEU A 36 2.71 -4.49 12.72
N ALA A 37 3.27 -5.31 11.83
CA ALA A 37 3.41 -6.74 12.04
C ALA A 37 4.70 -7.25 11.38
N LEU A 38 5.38 -8.18 12.05
CA LEU A 38 6.53 -8.89 11.52
C LEU A 38 6.43 -10.34 11.95
N ASP A 39 6.34 -11.25 10.98
CA ASP A 39 6.40 -12.69 11.19
C ASP A 39 7.53 -13.25 10.33
N GLU A 40 8.70 -13.41 10.94
CA GLU A 40 9.89 -13.93 10.27
C GLU A 40 9.73 -15.40 9.85
N THR A 41 8.91 -16.16 10.59
CA THR A 41 8.68 -17.59 10.31
C THR A 41 7.83 -17.75 9.05
N GLN A 42 6.77 -16.94 8.92
CA GLN A 42 5.90 -16.93 7.74
C GLN A 42 6.45 -16.06 6.60
N GLY A 43 7.48 -15.26 6.86
CA GLY A 43 8.07 -14.32 5.91
C GLY A 43 7.13 -13.16 5.58
N ILE A 44 6.39 -12.65 6.56
CA ILE A 44 5.42 -11.57 6.38
C ILE A 44 5.91 -10.31 7.10
N TRP A 45 5.79 -9.16 6.44
CA TRP A 45 6.03 -7.86 7.05
C TRP A 45 4.96 -6.86 6.62
N LEU A 46 4.36 -6.20 7.60
CA LEU A 46 3.41 -5.10 7.41
C LEU A 46 3.97 -3.87 8.09
N ALA A 47 4.09 -2.78 7.34
CA ALA A 47 4.53 -1.49 7.86
C ALA A 47 3.62 -0.36 7.40
N HIS A 48 3.64 0.71 8.16
CA HIS A 48 2.94 1.96 7.90
C HIS A 48 3.95 3.07 7.68
N ARG A 49 3.77 3.81 6.59
CA ARG A 49 4.44 5.04 6.28
C ARG A 49 3.46 6.19 6.45
N CYS A 50 3.85 7.23 7.18
CA CYS A 50 3.00 8.38 7.46
C CYS A 50 3.78 9.68 7.24
N HIS A 51 3.17 10.64 6.55
CA HIS A 51 3.65 12.01 6.47
C HIS A 51 2.47 12.98 6.40
N HIS A 52 2.19 13.66 7.51
CA HIS A 52 0.97 14.47 7.68
C HIS A 52 -0.26 13.58 7.43
N ASP A 53 -1.17 13.98 6.55
CA ASP A 53 -2.39 13.23 6.23
C ASP A 53 -2.17 12.17 5.13
N ASP A 54 -0.95 12.00 4.62
CA ASP A 54 -0.62 10.96 3.65
C ASP A 54 -0.17 9.68 4.37
N HIS A 55 -0.93 8.61 4.14
CA HIS A 55 -0.77 7.32 4.80
C HIS A 55 -0.61 6.21 3.76
N VAL A 56 0.42 5.38 3.92
CA VAL A 56 0.65 4.21 3.05
C VAL A 56 1.02 3.01 3.89
N LEU A 57 0.28 1.92 3.74
CA LEU A 57 0.69 0.61 4.23
C LEU A 57 1.55 -0.11 3.19
N ILE A 58 2.56 -0.81 3.66
CA ILE A 58 3.44 -1.68 2.89
C ILE A 58 3.19 -3.10 3.40
N ALA A 59 2.60 -3.94 2.57
CA ALA A 59 2.38 -5.36 2.86
C ALA A 59 3.34 -6.20 2.03
N ALA A 60 4.23 -6.95 2.68
CA ALA A 60 5.28 -7.72 2.03
C ALA A 60 5.16 -9.21 2.39
N ASN A 61 5.10 -10.04 1.35
CA ASN A 61 5.29 -11.48 1.43
C ASN A 61 6.68 -11.83 0.90
N CYS A 62 7.61 -12.05 1.82
CA CYS A 62 8.98 -12.47 1.56
C CYS A 62 9.12 -14.00 1.46
N SER A 63 8.05 -14.78 1.60
CA SER A 63 8.11 -16.24 1.51
C SER A 63 8.09 -16.74 0.06
N ALA A 64 8.35 -18.04 -0.11
CA ALA A 64 8.29 -18.73 -1.40
C ALA A 64 6.88 -19.19 -1.79
N GLY A 65 5.88 -19.00 -0.92
CA GLY A 65 4.48 -19.37 -1.16
C GLY A 65 3.53 -18.19 -1.05
N PRO A 66 2.27 -18.34 -1.46
CA PRO A 66 1.26 -17.32 -1.20
C PRO A 66 1.00 -17.17 0.30
N ARG A 67 0.69 -15.94 0.72
CA ARG A 67 0.39 -15.58 2.11
C ARG A 67 -0.75 -14.57 2.18
N THR A 68 -1.60 -14.74 3.17
CA THR A 68 -2.62 -13.76 3.52
C THR A 68 -2.10 -12.89 4.66
N ILE A 69 -2.13 -11.56 4.47
CA ILE A 69 -1.73 -10.59 5.47
C ILE A 69 -2.98 -9.89 5.99
N ARG A 70 -3.18 -9.87 7.32
CA ARG A 70 -4.25 -9.09 7.95
C ARG A 70 -3.87 -7.61 7.98
N LEU A 71 -4.81 -6.77 7.57
CA LEU A 71 -4.68 -5.32 7.57
C LEU A 71 -5.37 -4.73 8.80
N PRO A 72 -4.96 -3.53 9.28
CA PRO A 72 -5.71 -2.81 10.28
C PRO A 72 -7.14 -2.52 9.78
N ALA A 73 -8.08 -2.37 10.70
CA ALA A 73 -9.47 -2.08 10.36
C ALA A 73 -9.56 -0.84 9.45
N GLY A 74 -10.31 -0.95 8.35
CA GLY A 74 -10.42 0.11 7.35
C GLY A 74 -10.66 -0.43 5.94
N ALA A 75 -10.83 0.49 5.00
CA ALA A 75 -10.83 0.23 3.57
C ALA A 75 -9.58 0.83 2.94
N TYR A 76 -8.96 0.11 2.03
CA TYR A 76 -7.73 0.54 1.37
C TYR A 76 -7.83 0.39 -0.14
N ALA A 77 -7.06 1.18 -0.88
CA ALA A 77 -6.84 1.04 -2.32
C ALA A 77 -5.41 0.57 -2.58
N ASP A 78 -5.25 -0.44 -3.43
CA ASP A 78 -3.95 -0.87 -3.93
C ASP A 78 -3.37 0.10 -4.98
N VAL A 79 -2.19 -0.21 -5.52
CA VAL A 79 -1.54 0.64 -6.54
C VAL A 79 -2.34 0.75 -7.84
N ALA A 80 -3.19 -0.24 -8.15
CA ALA A 80 -4.11 -0.25 -9.29
C ALA A 80 -5.45 0.46 -8.98
N GLY A 81 -5.71 0.81 -7.73
CA GLY A 81 -6.96 1.41 -7.27
C GLY A 81 -8.03 0.39 -6.87
N SER A 82 -7.70 -0.91 -6.84
CA SER A 82 -8.63 -1.95 -6.38
C SER A 82 -8.84 -1.82 -4.88
N ARG A 83 -10.10 -1.97 -4.43
CA ARG A 83 -10.43 -1.89 -3.00
C ARG A 83 -10.06 -3.19 -2.29
N VAL A 84 -9.41 -3.05 -1.15
CA VAL A 84 -8.98 -4.14 -0.26
C VAL A 84 -9.51 -3.85 1.14
N HIS A 85 -10.03 -4.87 1.81
CA HIS A 85 -10.58 -4.76 3.15
C HIS A 85 -10.02 -5.88 4.01
N THR A 86 -9.57 -5.56 5.24
CA THR A 86 -9.24 -6.51 6.33
C THR A 86 -8.11 -7.52 6.09
N THR A 87 -7.92 -8.01 4.88
CA THR A 87 -6.90 -8.98 4.48
C THR A 87 -6.50 -8.77 3.03
N ILE A 88 -5.26 -9.11 2.71
CA ILE A 88 -4.76 -9.14 1.34
C ILE A 88 -4.02 -10.46 1.08
N ASP A 89 -4.33 -11.09 -0.04
CA ASP A 89 -3.62 -12.28 -0.52
C ASP A 89 -2.47 -11.85 -1.44
N LEU A 90 -1.25 -12.17 -1.03
CA LEU A 90 -0.05 -11.84 -1.78
C LEU A 90 0.60 -13.10 -2.35
N PRO A 91 0.93 -13.12 -3.65
CA PRO A 91 1.78 -14.15 -4.23
C PRO A 91 3.13 -14.24 -3.52
N ALA A 92 3.85 -15.33 -3.78
CA ALA A 92 5.24 -15.47 -3.34
C ALA A 92 6.09 -14.29 -3.81
N ARG A 93 6.97 -13.78 -2.94
CA ARG A 93 7.90 -12.67 -3.25
C ARG A 93 7.21 -11.42 -3.78
N HIS A 94 6.08 -11.07 -3.19
CA HIS A 94 5.28 -9.92 -3.59
C HIS A 94 5.22 -8.85 -2.51
N VAL A 95 5.13 -7.59 -2.94
CA VAL A 95 4.93 -6.44 -2.05
C VAL A 95 3.80 -5.62 -2.63
N GLU A 96 2.82 -5.25 -1.82
CA GLU A 96 1.75 -4.33 -2.24
C GLU A 96 1.78 -3.04 -1.41
N LEU A 97 1.39 -1.94 -2.04
CA LEU A 97 1.27 -0.64 -1.38
C LEU A 97 -0.22 -0.29 -1.31
N LEU A 98 -0.68 0.08 -0.12
CA LEU A 98 -2.09 0.31 0.15
C LEU A 98 -2.27 1.69 0.74
N THR A 99 -3.25 2.44 0.26
CA THR A 99 -3.63 3.75 0.80
C THR A 99 -4.99 3.66 1.45
N PRO A 100 -5.22 4.26 2.62
CA PRO A 100 -6.56 4.33 3.19
C PRO A 100 -7.52 5.01 2.20
N ILE A 101 -8.72 4.46 2.09
CA ILE A 101 -9.82 5.13 1.40
C ILE A 101 -10.62 5.82 2.49
N ASP A 102 -10.70 7.15 2.43
CA ASP A 102 -11.66 7.88 3.24
C ASP A 102 -13.07 7.44 2.85
N LEU A 103 -13.65 6.59 3.69
CA LEU A 103 -15.09 6.40 3.72
C LEU A 103 -15.64 7.69 4.29
N GLY A 104 -15.92 8.66 3.42
CA GLY A 104 -16.34 10.02 3.77
C GLY A 104 -17.12 10.04 5.07
N THR A 105 -16.47 10.45 6.15
CA THR A 105 -17.15 10.72 7.40
C THR A 105 -17.89 12.00 7.11
N SER A 106 -19.20 11.87 6.82
CA SER A 106 -20.12 12.97 7.00
C SER A 106 -20.01 13.37 8.47
N VAL A 107 -19.11 14.29 8.77
CA VAL A 107 -19.15 15.04 10.02
C VAL A 107 -20.37 15.94 9.86
N SER A 108 -21.52 15.41 10.27
CA SER A 108 -22.72 16.18 10.47
C SER A 108 -22.38 17.20 11.55
N SER A 109 -22.05 18.42 11.14
CA SER A 109 -21.88 19.56 12.02
C SER A 109 -23.21 19.83 12.71
N SER A 110 -23.43 19.21 13.87
CA SER A 110 -24.42 19.67 14.84
C SER A 110 -23.93 21.02 15.35
N HIS A 111 -24.53 22.05 14.78
CA HIS A 111 -24.38 23.44 15.18
C HIS A 111 -25.06 23.60 16.55
N GLU A 112 -24.34 23.41 17.65
CA GLU A 112 -24.69 24.01 18.93
C GLU A 112 -24.12 25.42 18.93
N LEU A 113 -24.98 26.42 18.73
CA LEU A 113 -24.76 27.75 19.27
C LEU A 113 -26.09 28.25 19.84
N GLU A 114 -25.96 28.66 21.11
CA GLU A 114 -26.88 29.36 22.00
C GLU A 114 -27.57 30.57 21.36
#